data_AF-A0A7S3S672-F1
#
_entry.id   AF-A0A7S3S672-F1
#
_cell.length_a   1.000
_cell.length_b   1.000
_cell.length_c   1.000
_cell.angle_alpha   90.00
_cell.angle_beta   90.00
_cell.angle_gamma   90.00
#
_symmetry.space_group_name_H-M   'P 1'
#
loop_
_entity.id
_entity.type
_entity.pdbx_description
1 polymer ?
#
loop_
_entity_poly.entity_id
_entity_poly.type
_entity_poly.pdbx_seq_one_letter_code
_entity_poly.pdbx_strand_id
1 'polypeptide(L)'
;EMRTPEGRSSKRTSALYASNYNGQEGMWCRGINAVGFDLCATCGRDQFTRPTTESLQYFHDQGSNCFRLPVTWERLQSKLGSDELDLVDGVEETVEFITKTLGDYVIIDPHNNDQGLRFNGEDASRSDFVKLWK
;
A
#
# COMPACT_ATOMS: atom_id res chain seq x y z
N GLU A 1 -43.23 1.92 37.67
CA GLU A 1 -42.72 2.42 36.38
C GLU A 1 -41.31 1.85 36.15
N MET A 2 -41.16 0.88 35.23
CA MET A 2 -39.84 0.43 34.77
C MET A 2 -39.46 1.26 33.54
N ARG A 3 -38.35 2.00 33.60
CA ARG A 3 -37.74 2.63 32.42
C ARG A 3 -36.87 1.59 31.71
N THR A 4 -37.18 1.28 30.46
CA THR A 4 -36.31 0.54 29.55
C THR A 4 -35.11 1.40 29.12
N PRO A 5 -33.89 0.84 29.03
CA PRO A 5 -32.72 1.56 28.56
C PRO A 5 -32.56 1.40 27.05
N GLU A 6 -33.40 2.07 26.26
CA GLU A 6 -33.25 2.10 24.81
C GLU A 6 -32.72 3.47 24.36
N GLY A 7 -31.62 3.48 23.61
CA GLY A 7 -31.22 4.65 22.82
C GLY A 7 -29.73 4.99 22.79
N ARG A 8 -28.87 4.43 23.67
CA ARG A 8 -27.44 4.83 23.73
C ARG A 8 -26.49 3.94 22.91
N SER A 9 -26.90 2.71 22.58
CA SER A 9 -26.05 1.73 21.87
C SER A 9 -25.99 1.95 20.36
N SER A 10 -27.15 2.15 19.71
CA SER A 10 -27.26 2.26 18.24
C SER A 10 -26.53 3.48 17.64
N LYS A 11 -26.51 4.64 18.33
CA LYS A 11 -25.82 5.84 17.81
C LYS A 11 -24.29 5.72 17.81
N ARG A 12 -23.72 4.90 18.70
CA ARG A 12 -22.26 4.68 18.77
C ARG A 12 -21.78 3.73 17.69
N THR A 13 -22.56 2.71 17.34
CA THR A 13 -22.23 1.81 16.24
C THR A 13 -22.36 2.51 14.88
N SER A 14 -23.39 3.33 14.66
CA SER A 14 -23.51 4.09 13.40
C SER A 14 -22.37 5.07 13.16
N ALA A 15 -21.78 5.65 14.21
CA ALA A 15 -20.63 6.55 14.08
C ALA A 15 -19.32 5.82 13.72
N LEU A 16 -19.18 4.55 14.10
CA LEU A 16 -18.00 3.73 13.76
C LEU A 16 -17.98 3.31 12.28
N TYR A 17 -19.16 3.24 11.65
CA TYR A 17 -19.33 2.89 10.23
C TYR A 17 -19.67 4.10 9.36
N ALA A 18 -19.70 5.30 9.95
CA ALA A 18 -19.87 6.51 9.16
C ALA A 18 -18.61 6.71 8.31
N SER A 19 -18.77 7.22 7.08
CA SER A 19 -17.63 7.63 6.28
C SER A 19 -16.79 8.60 7.10
N ASN A 20 -15.55 8.23 7.39
CA ASN A 20 -14.66 9.04 8.22
C ASN A 20 -14.21 10.34 7.53
N TYR A 21 -14.67 10.60 6.30
CA TYR A 21 -14.27 11.75 5.50
C TYR A 21 -15.23 12.02 4.32
N ASN A 22 -15.55 13.31 4.11
CA ASN A 22 -16.38 13.78 2.99
C ASN A 22 -15.62 14.72 2.04
N GLY A 23 -14.30 14.62 1.98
CA GLY A 23 -13.46 15.59 1.27
C GLY A 23 -13.05 16.76 2.16
N GLN A 24 -11.79 17.17 2.10
CA GLN A 24 -11.28 18.46 2.54
C GLN A 24 -10.60 19.12 1.35
N GLU A 25 -10.91 20.39 1.14
CA GLU A 25 -10.23 21.22 0.16
C GLU A 25 -8.72 21.21 0.43
N GLY A 26 -7.92 20.92 -0.61
CA GLY A 26 -6.46 20.80 -0.50
C GLY A 26 -5.92 19.43 -0.06
N MET A 27 -6.78 18.49 0.37
CA MET A 27 -6.35 17.11 0.67
C MET A 27 -6.69 16.15 -0.46
N TRP A 28 -5.67 15.81 -1.26
CA TRP A 28 -5.80 14.94 -2.43
C TRP A 28 -5.80 13.44 -2.10
N CYS A 29 -4.97 13.03 -1.14
CA CYS A 29 -4.76 11.63 -0.76
C CYS A 29 -5.16 11.41 0.71
N ARG A 30 -6.20 10.62 0.94
CA ARG A 30 -6.50 9.99 2.22
C ARG A 30 -6.22 8.51 2.08
N GLY A 31 -5.05 8.10 2.53
CA GLY A 31 -4.55 6.78 2.23
C GLY A 31 -4.03 5.98 3.40
N ILE A 32 -3.73 4.72 3.09
CA ILE A 32 -3.13 3.75 3.99
C ILE A 32 -1.93 3.07 3.32
N ASN A 33 -1.14 2.34 4.10
CA ASN A 33 -0.10 1.46 3.56
C ASN A 33 -0.69 0.10 3.19
N ALA A 34 -0.53 -0.32 1.94
CA ALA A 34 -0.87 -1.63 1.42
C ALA A 34 0.35 -2.56 1.52
N VAL A 35 0.71 -2.96 2.74
CA VAL A 35 1.93 -3.73 3.03
C VAL A 35 1.88 -5.16 2.47
N GLY A 36 3.05 -5.76 2.28
CA GLY A 36 3.18 -7.16 1.90
C GLY A 36 4.42 -7.42 1.07
N PHE A 37 4.57 -6.66 -0.03
CA PHE A 37 5.71 -6.77 -0.94
C PHE A 37 7.03 -6.26 -0.34
N ASP A 38 7.03 -5.71 0.86
CA ASP A 38 8.19 -5.27 1.62
C ASP A 38 8.59 -6.24 2.75
N LEU A 39 7.71 -7.18 3.08
CA LEU A 39 7.93 -8.13 4.15
C LEU A 39 9.03 -9.14 3.76
N CYS A 40 9.83 -9.57 4.74
CA CYS A 40 10.92 -10.52 4.50
C CYS A 40 11.92 -10.03 3.43
N ALA A 41 12.34 -8.75 3.48
CA ALA A 41 13.25 -8.15 2.49
C ALA A 41 14.54 -8.95 2.23
N THR A 42 15.00 -9.74 3.21
CA THR A 42 16.22 -10.57 3.09
C THR A 42 15.95 -12.01 2.70
N CYS A 43 14.69 -12.39 2.45
CA CYS A 43 14.28 -13.78 2.19
C CYS A 43 14.25 -14.12 0.69
N GLY A 44 14.77 -13.22 -0.13
CA GLY A 44 14.73 -13.31 -1.58
C GLY A 44 13.44 -12.75 -2.18
N ARG A 45 13.35 -12.89 -3.50
CA ARG A 45 12.31 -12.26 -4.32
C ARG A 45 10.93 -12.87 -4.12
N ASP A 46 10.85 -14.18 -3.92
CA ASP A 46 9.57 -14.92 -3.97
C ASP A 46 8.89 -15.11 -2.60
N GLN A 47 9.54 -14.65 -1.52
CA GLN A 47 9.04 -14.82 -0.16
C GLN A 47 8.42 -13.52 0.37
N PHE A 48 7.16 -13.29 0.01
CA PHE A 48 6.39 -12.11 0.43
C PHE A 48 4.91 -12.45 0.58
N THR A 49 4.15 -11.50 1.13
CA THR A 49 2.69 -11.52 1.06
C THR A 49 2.21 -10.38 0.19
N ARG A 50 0.92 -10.35 -0.14
CA ARG A 50 0.33 -9.29 -0.97
C ARG A 50 -0.84 -8.67 -0.22
N PRO A 51 -1.08 -7.36 -0.35
CA PRO A 51 -2.36 -6.80 0.07
C PRO A 51 -3.48 -7.51 -0.70
N THR A 52 -4.50 -8.00 -0.01
CA THR A 52 -5.60 -8.70 -0.67
C THR A 52 -6.56 -7.70 -1.30
N THR A 53 -7.19 -8.07 -2.40
CA THR A 53 -8.19 -7.24 -3.08
C THR A 53 -9.38 -6.95 -2.17
N GLU A 54 -9.78 -7.90 -1.30
CA GLU A 54 -10.84 -7.68 -0.30
C GLU A 54 -10.46 -6.61 0.72
N SER A 55 -9.20 -6.59 1.16
CA SER A 55 -8.70 -5.58 2.11
C SER A 55 -8.66 -4.20 1.45
N LEU A 56 -8.17 -4.13 0.21
CA LEU A 56 -8.12 -2.88 -0.57
C LEU A 56 -9.53 -2.33 -0.83
N GLN A 57 -10.47 -3.18 -1.27
CA GLN A 57 -11.86 -2.82 -1.47
C GLN A 57 -12.50 -2.33 -0.17
N TYR A 58 -12.28 -3.03 0.95
CA TYR A 58 -12.82 -2.61 2.24
C TYR A 58 -12.38 -1.19 2.60
N PHE A 59 -11.09 -0.87 2.49
CA PHE A 59 -10.59 0.46 2.84
C PHE A 59 -11.01 1.54 1.85
N HIS A 60 -11.20 1.20 0.57
CA HIS A 60 -11.86 2.05 -0.42
C HIS A 60 -13.31 2.34 -0.03
N ASP A 61 -14.08 1.34 0.41
CA ASP A 61 -15.47 1.51 0.84
C ASP A 61 -15.57 2.35 2.13
N GLN A 62 -14.53 2.31 2.99
CA GLN A 62 -14.37 3.24 4.12
C GLN A 62 -13.84 4.63 3.70
N GLY A 63 -13.68 4.81 2.39
CA GLY A 63 -13.43 6.03 1.64
C GLY A 63 -11.96 6.37 1.40
N SER A 64 -11.01 5.50 1.77
CA SER A 64 -9.61 5.71 1.36
C SER A 64 -9.54 5.83 -0.15
N ASN A 65 -8.73 6.74 -0.66
CA ASN A 65 -8.64 6.98 -2.11
C ASN A 65 -7.20 6.88 -2.64
N CYS A 66 -6.30 6.35 -1.82
CA CYS A 66 -4.87 6.41 -2.03
C CYS A 66 -4.18 5.30 -1.24
N PHE A 67 -3.28 4.55 -1.87
CA PHE A 67 -2.62 3.42 -1.23
C PHE A 67 -1.11 3.51 -1.48
N ARG A 68 -0.32 3.59 -0.39
CA ARG A 68 1.14 3.46 -0.49
C ARG A 68 1.48 1.98 -0.54
N LEU A 69 2.13 1.56 -1.63
CA LEU A 69 2.53 0.19 -1.90
C LEU A 69 4.05 0.08 -1.69
N PRO A 70 4.51 -0.28 -0.47
CA PRO A 70 5.91 -0.55 -0.24
C PRO A 70 6.31 -1.87 -0.92
N VAL A 71 7.33 -1.82 -1.78
CA VAL A 71 7.87 -2.96 -2.52
C VAL A 71 9.39 -2.93 -2.38
N THR A 72 10.04 -4.04 -2.03
CA THR A 72 11.51 -4.00 -1.95
C THR A 72 12.16 -3.81 -3.31
N TRP A 73 13.36 -3.26 -3.34
CA TRP A 73 14.06 -2.96 -4.61
C TRP A 73 14.29 -4.22 -5.44
N GLU A 74 14.62 -5.31 -4.78
CA GLU A 74 14.89 -6.60 -5.39
C GLU A 74 13.62 -7.24 -5.91
N ARG A 75 12.44 -6.74 -5.56
CA ARG A 75 11.14 -7.16 -6.10
C ARG A 75 10.65 -6.27 -7.23
N LEU A 76 11.28 -5.11 -7.42
CA LEU A 76 11.08 -4.24 -8.58
C LEU A 76 12.06 -4.57 -9.73
N GLN A 77 13.27 -5.02 -9.40
CA GLN A 77 14.31 -5.39 -10.37
C GLN A 77 15.07 -6.62 -9.88
N SER A 78 15.41 -7.56 -10.77
CA SER A 78 16.18 -8.76 -10.40
C SER A 78 17.68 -8.50 -10.27
N LYS A 79 18.14 -7.33 -10.74
CA LYS A 79 19.55 -6.94 -10.74
C LYS A 79 19.71 -5.48 -10.34
N LEU A 80 20.57 -5.23 -9.36
CA LEU A 80 20.95 -3.87 -8.94
C LEU A 80 21.54 -3.09 -10.11
N GLY A 81 21.07 -1.86 -10.30
CA GLY A 81 21.54 -0.98 -11.37
C GLY A 81 21.12 -1.41 -12.76
N SER A 82 20.07 -2.22 -12.87
CA SER A 82 19.27 -2.39 -14.10
C SER A 82 18.44 -1.13 -14.35
N ASP A 83 18.14 -0.81 -15.60
CA ASP A 83 17.10 0.13 -16.02
C ASP A 83 15.80 -0.56 -16.44
N GLU A 84 15.80 -1.89 -16.50
CA GLU A 84 14.59 -2.69 -16.73
C GLU A 84 13.96 -3.08 -15.39
N LEU A 85 12.64 -2.92 -15.30
CA LEU A 85 11.84 -3.51 -14.24
C LEU A 85 11.65 -5.00 -14.49
N ASP A 86 11.73 -5.77 -13.42
CA ASP A 86 11.45 -7.20 -13.39
C ASP A 86 10.67 -7.44 -12.10
N LEU A 87 9.37 -7.15 -12.20
CA LEU A 87 8.45 -7.13 -11.08
C LEU A 87 8.11 -8.55 -10.66
N VAL A 88 8.02 -8.79 -9.35
CA VAL A 88 7.45 -10.05 -8.85
C VAL A 88 5.94 -10.10 -9.07
N ASP A 89 5.42 -11.32 -9.21
CA ASP A 89 4.00 -11.59 -9.42
C ASP A 89 3.09 -10.85 -8.41
N GLY A 90 2.03 -10.22 -8.91
CA GLY A 90 1.03 -9.53 -8.10
C GLY A 90 1.24 -8.02 -7.99
N VAL A 91 2.43 -7.47 -8.25
CA VAL A 91 2.68 -6.02 -8.12
C VAL A 91 1.83 -5.27 -9.14
N GLU A 92 1.89 -5.66 -10.42
CA GLU A 92 1.10 -5.03 -11.48
C GLU A 92 -0.40 -5.22 -11.23
N GLU A 93 -0.84 -6.42 -10.88
CA GLU A 93 -2.24 -6.72 -10.62
C GLU A 93 -2.79 -5.90 -9.44
N THR A 94 -1.98 -5.67 -8.41
CA THR A 94 -2.35 -4.82 -7.27
C THR A 94 -2.49 -3.37 -7.71
N VAL A 95 -1.52 -2.86 -8.49
CA VAL A 95 -1.56 -1.49 -9.04
C VAL A 95 -2.77 -1.31 -9.96
N GLU A 96 -3.04 -2.26 -10.83
CA GLU A 96 -4.19 -2.23 -11.73
C GLU A 96 -5.51 -2.31 -10.98
N PHE A 97 -5.63 -3.15 -9.96
CA PHE A 97 -6.84 -3.22 -9.14
C PHE A 97 -7.11 -1.85 -8.47
N ILE A 98 -6.10 -1.25 -7.86
CA ILE A 98 -6.24 0.06 -7.20
C ILE A 98 -6.61 1.14 -8.23
N THR A 99 -5.88 1.24 -9.33
CA THR A 99 -6.00 2.38 -10.25
C THR A 99 -7.13 2.23 -11.26
N LYS A 100 -7.39 1.01 -11.77
CA LYS A 100 -8.38 0.74 -12.83
C LYS A 100 -9.70 0.21 -12.28
N THR A 101 -9.68 -0.58 -11.19
CA THR A 101 -10.91 -1.13 -10.61
C THR A 101 -11.51 -0.21 -9.54
N LEU A 102 -10.72 0.23 -8.56
CA LEU A 102 -11.20 1.14 -7.51
C LEU A 102 -11.24 2.61 -7.97
N GLY A 103 -10.40 2.98 -8.95
CA GLY A 103 -10.27 4.36 -9.40
C GLY A 103 -9.46 5.24 -8.43
N ASP A 104 -8.67 4.62 -7.56
CA ASP A 104 -7.88 5.26 -6.53
C ASP A 104 -6.42 5.48 -6.96
N TYR A 105 -5.66 6.20 -6.15
CA TYR A 105 -4.25 6.46 -6.40
C TYR A 105 -3.35 5.40 -5.76
N VAL A 106 -2.23 5.09 -6.41
CA VAL A 106 -1.16 4.27 -5.81
C VAL A 106 0.12 5.09 -5.69
N ILE A 107 0.81 4.97 -4.57
CA ILE A 107 2.17 5.49 -4.38
C ILE A 107 3.08 4.27 -4.32
N ILE A 108 3.83 4.00 -5.39
CA ILE A 108 4.83 2.94 -5.41
C ILE A 108 6.04 3.43 -4.64
N ASP A 109 6.44 2.67 -3.64
CA ASP A 109 7.50 3.03 -2.72
C ASP A 109 8.58 1.93 -2.69
N PRO A 110 9.74 2.15 -3.32
CA PRO A 110 10.88 1.24 -3.20
C PRO A 110 11.41 1.20 -1.75
N HIS A 111 10.96 0.20 -0.98
CA HIS A 111 11.04 0.15 0.48
C HIS A 111 11.91 -1.01 1.00
N ASN A 112 12.94 -0.71 1.79
CA ASN A 112 13.83 -1.73 2.36
C ASN A 112 13.92 -1.69 3.90
N ASN A 113 12.77 -1.65 4.58
CA ASN A 113 12.69 -1.81 6.06
C ASN A 113 13.68 -0.91 6.84
N ASP A 114 13.70 0.38 6.52
CA ASP A 114 14.56 1.41 7.14
C ASP A 114 16.07 1.22 6.95
N GLN A 115 16.51 0.25 6.13
CA GLN A 115 17.93 0.03 5.83
C GLN A 115 18.50 1.02 4.80
N GLY A 116 17.70 1.96 4.31
CA GLY A 116 18.07 2.91 3.27
C GLY A 116 18.11 2.29 1.88
N LEU A 117 18.98 2.82 1.02
CA LEU A 117 19.15 2.40 -0.37
C LEU A 117 19.96 1.10 -0.40
N ARG A 118 19.31 -0.05 -0.15
CA ARG A 118 19.96 -1.37 -0.20
C ARG A 118 19.28 -2.32 -1.19
N PHE A 119 20.04 -3.27 -1.70
CA PHE A 119 19.58 -4.34 -2.58
C PHE A 119 20.24 -5.64 -2.15
N ASN A 120 19.47 -6.61 -1.63
CA ASN A 120 19.93 -7.87 -1.04
C ASN A 120 21.05 -7.68 -0.01
N GLY A 121 20.99 -6.58 0.76
CA GLY A 121 22.01 -6.22 1.74
C GLY A 121 23.26 -5.52 1.16
N GLU A 122 23.30 -5.25 -0.14
CA GLU A 122 24.32 -4.39 -0.77
C GLU A 122 23.84 -2.94 -0.81
N ASP A 123 24.73 -1.98 -0.60
CA ASP A 123 24.37 -0.55 -0.68
C ASP A 123 24.23 -0.12 -2.14
N ALA A 124 23.08 0.44 -2.50
CA ALA A 124 22.83 0.99 -3.83
C ALA A 124 23.48 2.37 -3.97
N SER A 125 24.17 2.60 -5.09
CA SER A 125 24.73 3.90 -5.39
C SER A 125 23.65 4.88 -5.90
N ARG A 126 23.99 6.16 -5.96
CA ARG A 126 23.15 7.16 -6.66
C ARG A 126 22.87 6.76 -8.11
N SER A 127 23.83 6.15 -8.80
CA SER A 127 23.63 5.71 -10.18
C SER A 127 22.62 4.58 -10.27
N ASP A 128 22.57 3.68 -9.29
CA ASP A 128 21.63 2.57 -9.27
C ASP A 128 20.22 3.08 -8.98
N PHE A 129 20.08 3.98 -8.01
CA PHE A 129 18.81 4.67 -7.72
C PHE A 129 18.24 5.36 -8.96
N VAL A 130 19.07 6.10 -9.71
CA VAL A 130 18.60 6.79 -10.92
C VAL A 130 18.12 5.80 -11.98
N LYS A 131 18.75 4.63 -12.12
CA LYS A 131 18.35 3.64 -13.13
C LYS A 131 17.03 2.95 -12.78
N LEU A 132 16.73 2.73 -11.50
CA LEU A 132 15.42 2.22 -11.07
C LEU A 132 14.25 3.12 -11.54
N TRP A 133 14.50 4.44 -11.65
CA TRP A 133 13.48 5.45 -11.99
C TRP A 133 13.50 5.92 -13.46
N LYS A 134 14.29 5.28 -14.32
CA LYS A 134 14.31 5.60 -15.75
C LYS A 134 13.15 4.94 -16.48
#